data_AF-A0A960X4G1-F1
#
_entry.id   AF-A0A960X4G1-F1
#
_cell.length_a   1.000
_cell.length_b   1.000
_cell.length_c   1.000
_cell.angle_alpha   90.00
_cell.angle_beta   90.00
_cell.angle_gamma   90.00
#
_symmetry.space_group_name_H-M   'P 1'
#
loop_
_entity.id
_entity.type
_entity.pdbx_description
1 polymer ?
#
loop_
_entity_poly.entity_id
_entity_poly.type
_entity_poly.pdbx_seq_one_letter_code
_entity_poly.pdbx_strand_id
1 'polypeptide(L)'
;MGYKVQNLLTHLEETMLKALIGLTVIAASLSAFDATIPVVDMRDYYSEDRREMFIEQVGHALREVGFFAVCHSGIDQDLLDAAYSATTEFYHLPLEEKMQAHDAQNNGQRGFVPGESAKGQSVMDFKEYFHMGRQWPDDTLKAHGYPKNIWPENASYKASMIKLFHAL
;
A
#
# COMPACT_ATOMS: atom_id res chain seq x y z
N MET A 1 -55.71 24.36 -32.51
CA MET A 1 -54.65 23.36 -32.74
C MET A 1 -53.26 23.78 -32.18
N GLY A 2 -53.11 24.94 -31.52
CA GLY A 2 -51.82 25.46 -31.04
C GLY A 2 -51.41 25.14 -29.58
N TYR A 3 -52.32 24.70 -28.72
CA TYR A 3 -52.01 24.47 -27.29
C TYR A 3 -51.20 23.20 -27.00
N LYS A 4 -51.25 22.18 -27.86
CA LYS A 4 -50.49 20.93 -27.65
C LYS A 4 -49.01 21.03 -28.05
N VAL A 5 -48.67 21.88 -29.01
CA VAL A 5 -47.28 22.05 -29.49
C VAL A 5 -46.46 22.87 -28.50
N GLN A 6 -47.05 23.91 -27.90
CA GLN A 6 -46.36 24.74 -26.92
C GLN A 6 -45.90 23.94 -25.70
N ASN A 7 -46.75 23.08 -25.13
CA ASN A 7 -46.38 22.24 -23.97
C ASN A 7 -45.30 21.20 -24.29
N LEU A 8 -45.23 20.71 -25.53
CA LEU A 8 -44.17 19.79 -25.95
C LEU A 8 -42.83 20.51 -26.07
N LEU A 9 -42.82 21.75 -26.56
CA LEU A 9 -41.61 22.58 -26.65
C LEU A 9 -41.09 22.96 -25.27
N THR A 10 -41.94 23.39 -24.33
CA THR A 10 -41.50 23.68 -22.95
C THR A 10 -40.95 22.45 -22.24
N HIS A 11 -41.56 21.27 -22.47
CA HIS A 11 -41.09 20.03 -21.86
C HIS A 11 -39.75 19.55 -22.44
N LEU A 12 -39.53 19.76 -23.74
CA LEU A 12 -38.25 19.50 -24.40
C LEU A 12 -37.16 20.46 -23.89
N GLU A 13 -37.47 21.75 -23.74
CA GLU A 13 -36.53 22.75 -23.20
C GLU A 13 -36.16 22.44 -21.73
N GLU A 14 -37.10 22.07 -20.88
CA GLU A 14 -36.80 21.66 -19.50
C GLU A 14 -35.97 20.37 -19.42
N THR A 15 -36.28 19.40 -20.28
CA THR A 15 -35.54 18.13 -20.33
C THR A 15 -34.12 18.35 -20.83
N MET A 16 -33.95 19.18 -21.86
CA MET A 16 -32.64 19.58 -22.35
C MET A 16 -31.87 20.39 -21.32
N LEU A 17 -32.52 21.30 -20.58
CA LEU A 17 -31.87 22.08 -19.53
C LEU A 17 -31.43 21.20 -18.36
N LYS A 18 -32.24 20.22 -17.93
CA LYS A 18 -31.85 19.23 -16.92
C LYS A 18 -30.70 18.34 -17.39
N ALA A 19 -30.71 17.92 -18.65
CA ALA A 19 -29.61 17.18 -19.25
C ALA A 19 -28.33 18.02 -19.34
N LEU A 20 -28.43 19.30 -19.75
CA LEU A 20 -27.30 20.22 -19.85
C LEU A 20 -26.72 20.54 -18.47
N ILE A 21 -27.56 20.79 -17.46
CA ILE A 21 -27.15 20.98 -16.07
C ILE A 21 -26.48 19.70 -15.55
N GLY A 22 -27.06 18.51 -15.80
CA GLY A 22 -26.46 17.23 -15.42
C GLY A 22 -25.09 17.02 -16.07
N LEU A 23 -24.94 17.32 -17.37
CA LEU A 23 -23.67 17.25 -18.10
C LEU A 23 -22.64 18.26 -17.55
N THR A 24 -23.09 19.45 -17.17
CA THR A 24 -22.24 20.52 -16.61
C THR A 24 -21.78 20.21 -15.19
N VAL A 25 -22.63 19.56 -14.38
CA VAL A 25 -22.28 19.06 -13.03
C VAL A 25 -21.28 17.90 -13.13
N ILE A 26 -21.43 17.01 -14.12
CA ILE A 26 -20.45 15.96 -14.41
C ILE A 26 -19.12 16.58 -14.86
N ALA A 27 -19.14 17.60 -15.72
CA ALA A 27 -17.94 18.30 -16.17
C ALA A 27 -17.25 19.10 -15.05
N ALA A 28 -18.02 19.67 -14.11
CA ALA A 28 -17.48 20.35 -12.92
C ALA A 28 -16.94 19.36 -11.88
N SER A 29 -17.52 18.17 -11.78
CA SER A 29 -16.98 17.01 -11.03
C SER A 29 -15.76 16.37 -11.71
N LEU A 30 -15.49 16.72 -12.97
CA LEU A 30 -14.28 16.39 -13.73
C LEU A 30 -13.29 17.57 -13.71
N SER A 31 -13.41 18.51 -12.76
CA SER A 31 -12.25 19.31 -12.35
C SER A 31 -11.19 18.31 -11.88
N ALA A 32 -10.21 18.09 -12.76
CA ALA A 32 -9.13 17.12 -12.66
C ALA A 32 -9.11 16.35 -11.34
N PHE A 33 -9.57 15.10 -11.36
CA PHE A 33 -9.03 14.13 -10.42
C PHE A 33 -7.53 14.14 -10.71
N ASP A 34 -6.77 14.92 -9.95
CA ASP A 34 -5.32 14.89 -10.03
C ASP A 34 -5.00 13.48 -9.56
N ALA A 35 -4.68 12.60 -10.52
CA ALA A 35 -4.48 11.16 -10.30
C ALA A 35 -3.15 10.92 -9.57
N THR A 36 -2.85 11.79 -8.61
CA THR A 36 -1.68 11.81 -7.77
C THR A 36 -2.05 11.20 -6.44
N ILE A 37 -1.18 10.31 -5.96
CA ILE A 37 -1.29 9.77 -4.62
C ILE A 37 -1.19 10.95 -3.63
N PRO A 38 -2.15 11.14 -2.70
CA PRO A 38 -2.03 12.17 -1.68
C PRO A 38 -0.74 11.98 -0.90
N VAL A 39 0.02 13.07 -0.71
CA VAL A 39 1.27 13.05 0.06
C VAL A 39 1.05 13.84 1.34
N VAL A 40 1.37 13.25 2.49
CA VAL A 40 1.36 13.93 3.79
C VAL A 40 2.79 14.04 4.32
N ASP A 41 3.06 15.13 5.04
CA ASP A 41 4.37 15.38 5.66
C ASP A 41 4.33 15.05 7.15
N MET A 42 5.13 14.09 7.58
CA MET A 42 5.13 13.67 8.99
C MET A 42 5.59 14.80 9.94
N ARG A 43 6.31 15.82 9.45
CA ARG A 43 6.69 16.99 10.26
C ARG A 43 5.46 17.79 10.70
N ASP A 44 4.38 17.77 9.92
CA ASP A 44 3.14 18.47 10.26
C ASP A 44 2.42 17.80 11.43
N TYR A 45 2.50 16.46 11.53
CA TYR A 45 1.98 15.72 12.68
C TYR A 45 2.66 16.16 13.99
N TYR A 46 3.97 16.40 13.96
CA TYR A 46 4.71 16.83 15.15
C TYR A 46 4.58 18.33 15.44
N SER A 47 4.04 19.12 14.53
CA SER A 47 3.82 20.57 14.68
C SER A 47 2.53 20.87 15.44
N GLU A 48 2.54 21.69 16.48
CA GLU A 48 1.33 22.02 17.25
C GLU A 48 0.25 22.72 16.40
N ASP A 49 0.67 23.59 15.49
CA ASP A 49 -0.18 24.41 14.62
C ASP A 49 -0.70 23.66 13.38
N ARG A 50 -0.01 22.62 12.91
CA ARG A 50 -0.35 21.89 11.67
C ARG A 50 -0.84 20.46 11.90
N ARG A 51 -0.84 19.97 13.14
CA ARG A 51 -1.29 18.61 13.46
C ARG A 51 -2.74 18.34 13.06
N GLU A 52 -3.64 19.30 13.28
CA GLU A 52 -5.06 19.13 12.92
C GLU A 52 -5.23 19.00 11.40
N MET A 53 -4.56 19.85 10.63
CA MET A 53 -4.52 19.76 9.16
C MET A 53 -3.98 18.40 8.69
N PHE A 54 -2.90 17.90 9.28
CA PHE A 54 -2.35 16.57 8.95
C PHE A 54 -3.39 15.46 9.20
N ILE A 55 -4.08 15.48 10.35
CA ILE A 55 -5.11 14.48 10.70
C ILE A 55 -6.27 14.53 9.69
N GLU A 56 -6.71 15.72 9.31
CA GLU A 56 -7.77 15.89 8.31
C GLU A 56 -7.35 15.37 6.93
N GLN A 57 -6.13 15.67 6.49
CA GLN A 57 -5.58 15.20 5.21
C GLN A 57 -5.45 13.67 5.17
N VAL A 58 -4.92 13.06 6.22
CA VAL A 58 -4.84 11.59 6.34
C VAL A 58 -6.25 10.98 6.29
N GLY A 59 -7.18 11.52 7.08
CA GLY A 59 -8.56 11.04 7.11
C GLY A 59 -9.26 11.17 5.77
N HIS A 60 -9.03 12.27 5.04
CA HIS A 60 -9.55 12.46 3.69
C HIS A 60 -8.93 11.46 2.70
N ALA A 61 -7.61 11.30 2.69
CA ALA A 61 -6.93 10.37 1.80
C ALA A 61 -7.39 8.91 2.02
N LEU A 62 -7.56 8.49 3.28
CA LEU A 62 -8.07 7.16 3.61
C LEU A 62 -9.54 6.95 3.19
N ARG A 63 -10.39 7.98 3.23
CA ARG A 63 -11.80 7.87 2.83
C ARG A 63 -12.00 7.90 1.32
N GLU A 64 -11.30 8.79 0.62
CA GLU A 64 -11.52 9.03 -0.81
C GLU A 64 -10.67 8.11 -1.70
N VAL A 65 -9.44 7.79 -1.27
CA VAL A 65 -8.46 7.03 -2.06
C VAL A 65 -8.14 5.67 -1.43
N GLY A 66 -8.12 5.58 -0.10
CA GLY A 66 -7.77 4.37 0.65
C GLY A 66 -6.28 4.22 0.96
N PHE A 67 -5.43 5.12 0.45
CA PHE A 67 -3.99 5.15 0.70
C PHE A 67 -3.42 6.56 0.50
N PHE A 68 -2.21 6.79 1.01
CA PHE A 68 -1.43 8.01 0.87
C PHE A 68 0.07 7.69 0.96
N ALA A 69 0.91 8.59 0.46
CA ALA A 69 2.35 8.55 0.66
C ALA A 69 2.74 9.45 1.84
N VAL A 70 3.78 9.05 2.58
CA VAL A 70 4.35 9.83 3.67
C VAL A 70 5.73 10.32 3.27
N CYS A 71 6.00 11.62 3.39
CA CYS A 71 7.34 12.16 3.32
C CYS A 71 7.84 12.55 4.72
N HIS A 72 9.17 12.64 4.87
CA HIS A 72 9.84 12.93 6.15
C HIS A 72 9.40 11.99 7.28
N SER A 73 9.21 10.70 7.00
CA SER A 73 8.72 9.67 7.94
C SER A 73 9.54 9.53 9.23
N GLY A 74 10.74 10.11 9.29
CA GLY A 74 11.64 10.02 10.43
C GLY A 74 12.50 8.75 10.43
N ILE A 75 12.40 7.93 9.38
CA ILE A 75 13.26 6.77 9.20
C ILE A 75 14.63 7.26 8.72
N ASP A 76 15.68 6.78 9.40
CA ASP A 76 17.07 7.09 9.08
C ASP A 76 17.44 6.57 7.67
N GLN A 77 18.08 7.43 6.86
CA GLN A 77 18.41 7.10 5.48
C GLN A 77 19.48 6.01 5.38
N ASP A 78 20.49 6.02 6.24
CA ASP A 78 21.54 5.01 6.25
C ASP A 78 20.97 3.64 6.63
N LEU A 79 19.97 3.62 7.53
CA LEU A 79 19.22 2.40 7.88
C LEU A 79 18.47 1.84 6.66
N LEU A 80 17.76 2.69 5.91
CA LEU A 80 17.06 2.28 4.69
C LEU A 80 18.03 1.75 3.64
N ASP A 81 19.12 2.47 3.39
CA ASP A 81 20.13 2.09 2.40
C ASP A 81 20.79 0.76 2.75
N ALA A 82 21.10 0.53 4.03
CA ALA A 82 21.62 -0.76 4.50
C ALA A 82 20.62 -1.91 4.32
N ALA A 83 19.33 -1.66 4.52
CA ALA A 83 18.27 -2.63 4.30
C ALA A 83 18.10 -2.95 2.81
N TYR A 84 18.12 -1.95 1.94
CA TYR A 84 18.07 -2.14 0.48
C TYR A 84 19.30 -2.87 -0.05
N SER A 85 20.51 -2.54 0.43
CA SER A 85 21.74 -3.25 0.04
C SER A 85 21.67 -4.72 0.44
N ALA A 86 21.34 -5.00 1.70
CA ALA A 86 21.26 -6.37 2.18
C ALA A 86 20.18 -7.19 1.44
N THR A 87 19.05 -6.56 1.13
CA THR A 87 17.98 -7.16 0.31
C THR A 87 18.47 -7.47 -1.10
N THR A 88 19.16 -6.52 -1.72
CA THR A 88 19.74 -6.70 -3.05
C THR A 88 20.73 -7.86 -3.05
N GLU A 89 21.67 -7.89 -2.10
CA GLU A 89 22.64 -8.98 -1.95
C GLU A 89 21.96 -10.34 -1.79
N PHE A 90 20.95 -10.44 -0.91
CA PHE A 90 20.21 -11.68 -0.69
C PHE A 90 19.54 -12.20 -1.97
N TYR A 91 18.84 -11.34 -2.72
CA TYR A 91 18.13 -11.78 -3.92
C TYR A 91 19.04 -12.09 -5.11
N HIS A 92 20.29 -11.60 -5.10
CA HIS A 92 21.34 -11.97 -6.07
C HIS A 92 21.99 -13.33 -5.77
N LEU A 93 21.74 -13.94 -4.62
CA LEU A 93 22.25 -15.28 -4.30
C LEU A 93 21.65 -16.34 -5.23
N PRO A 94 22.38 -17.45 -5.48
CA PRO A 94 21.82 -18.63 -6.11
C PRO A 94 20.53 -19.09 -5.42
N LEU A 95 19.58 -19.62 -6.20
CA LEU A 95 18.30 -20.09 -5.67
C LEU A 95 18.47 -21.10 -4.52
N GLU A 96 19.45 -22.00 -4.62
CA GLU A 96 19.74 -23.00 -3.58
C GLU A 96 20.06 -22.35 -2.23
N GLU A 97 20.83 -21.26 -2.22
CA GLU A 97 21.15 -20.52 -0.99
C GLU A 97 19.91 -19.79 -0.44
N LYS A 98 19.10 -19.17 -1.31
CA LYS A 98 17.85 -18.52 -0.89
C LYS A 98 16.86 -19.53 -0.29
N MET A 99 16.79 -20.73 -0.87
CA MET A 99 15.91 -21.82 -0.42
C MET A 99 16.29 -22.39 0.95
N GLN A 100 17.48 -22.11 1.49
CA GLN A 100 17.81 -22.45 2.88
C GLN A 100 16.91 -21.71 3.88
N ALA A 101 16.37 -20.56 3.50
CA ALA A 101 15.42 -19.81 4.30
C ALA A 101 13.94 -20.14 3.97
N HIS A 102 13.66 -21.21 3.20
CA HIS A 102 12.31 -21.62 2.82
C HIS A 102 11.80 -22.78 3.69
N ASP A 103 10.52 -22.74 4.05
CA ASP A 103 9.81 -23.87 4.67
C ASP A 103 8.48 -24.11 3.94
N ALA A 104 8.39 -25.25 3.25
CA ALA A 104 7.20 -25.64 2.49
C ALA A 104 5.97 -25.93 3.37
N GLN A 105 6.16 -26.22 4.66
CA GLN A 105 5.08 -26.53 5.61
C GLN A 105 4.48 -25.28 6.27
N ASN A 106 5.13 -24.12 6.09
CA ASN A 106 4.78 -22.86 6.72
C ASN A 106 3.75 -22.04 5.91
N ASN A 107 3.34 -22.50 4.71
CA ASN A 107 2.47 -21.75 3.80
C ASN A 107 2.98 -20.33 3.53
N GLY A 108 4.30 -20.16 3.46
CA GLY A 108 4.93 -18.88 3.17
C GLY A 108 4.82 -17.81 4.26
N GLN A 109 4.37 -18.11 5.49
CA GLN A 109 4.20 -17.04 6.50
C GLN A 109 5.53 -16.46 7.00
N ARG A 110 6.66 -17.16 6.82
CA ARG A 110 8.01 -16.76 7.23
C ARG A 110 9.05 -17.26 6.23
N GLY A 111 10.17 -16.55 6.14
CA GLY A 111 11.28 -16.92 5.29
C GLY A 111 11.05 -16.63 3.81
N PHE A 112 11.87 -17.24 2.97
CA PHE A 112 11.87 -17.06 1.53
C PHE A 112 10.72 -17.82 0.85
N VAL A 113 10.08 -17.19 -0.13
CA VAL A 113 9.03 -17.73 -0.97
C VAL A 113 9.40 -17.49 -2.43
N PRO A 114 9.74 -18.53 -3.21
CA PRO A 114 10.23 -18.37 -4.59
C PRO A 114 9.13 -17.95 -5.58
N GLY A 115 7.87 -18.03 -5.17
CA GLY A 115 6.71 -17.63 -5.97
C GLY A 115 5.40 -18.15 -5.38
N GLU A 116 4.31 -17.49 -5.72
CA GLU A 116 2.95 -17.94 -5.40
C GLU A 116 2.13 -18.04 -6.70
N SER A 117 1.38 -19.14 -6.84
CA SER A 117 0.35 -19.25 -7.87
C SER A 117 -0.94 -18.65 -7.34
N ALA A 118 -1.48 -17.63 -8.01
CA ALA A 118 -2.78 -17.08 -7.64
C ALA A 118 -3.87 -18.17 -7.73
N LYS A 119 -4.82 -18.16 -6.78
CA LYS A 119 -5.90 -19.16 -6.72
C LYS A 119 -6.69 -19.15 -8.04
N GLY A 120 -6.67 -20.26 -8.76
CA GLY A 120 -7.37 -20.42 -10.05
C GLY A 120 -6.56 -19.98 -11.28
N GLN A 121 -5.28 -19.62 -11.12
CA GLN A 121 -4.38 -19.32 -12.23
C GLN A 121 -3.32 -20.42 -12.36
N SER A 122 -3.03 -20.83 -13.58
CA SER A 122 -1.96 -21.80 -13.90
C SER A 122 -0.60 -21.14 -14.06
N VAL A 123 -0.54 -19.80 -14.16
CA VAL A 123 0.68 -19.03 -14.33
C VAL A 123 1.17 -18.56 -12.95
N MET A 124 2.41 -18.92 -12.63
CA MET A 124 3.10 -18.45 -11.43
C MET A 124 3.35 -16.96 -11.56
N ASP A 125 3.08 -16.21 -10.49
CA ASP A 125 3.39 -14.79 -10.46
C ASP A 125 4.92 -14.61 -10.41
N PHE A 126 5.47 -13.72 -11.24
CA PHE A 126 6.92 -13.52 -11.36
C PHE A 126 7.44 -12.63 -10.24
N LYS A 127 7.38 -13.16 -9.03
CA LYS A 127 7.78 -12.48 -7.81
C LYS A 127 8.27 -13.48 -6.79
N GLU A 128 9.33 -13.10 -6.11
CA GLU A 128 9.86 -13.80 -4.95
C GLU A 128 9.79 -12.86 -3.75
N TYR A 129 9.64 -13.43 -2.56
CA TYR A 129 9.45 -12.66 -1.34
C TYR A 129 10.18 -13.25 -0.16
N PHE A 130 10.31 -12.44 0.87
CA PHE A 130 10.80 -12.86 2.17
C PHE A 130 9.88 -12.29 3.25
N HIS A 131 9.26 -13.16 4.04
CA HIS A 131 8.41 -12.75 5.14
C HIS A 131 9.11 -12.86 6.49
N MET A 132 9.06 -11.80 7.28
CA MET A 132 9.44 -11.82 8.68
C MET A 132 8.31 -11.27 9.54
N GLY A 133 8.12 -11.87 10.71
CA GLY A 133 7.29 -11.35 11.78
C GLY A 133 8.12 -10.70 12.88
N ARG A 134 7.42 -10.18 13.88
CA ARG A 134 8.02 -9.57 15.07
C ARG A 134 8.88 -10.60 15.83
N GLN A 135 10.03 -10.16 16.33
CA GLN A 135 10.88 -10.97 17.19
C GLN A 135 10.31 -10.97 18.61
N TRP A 136 9.91 -12.15 19.08
CA TRP A 136 9.38 -12.35 20.42
C TRP A 136 9.96 -13.60 21.07
N PRO A 137 9.93 -13.69 22.42
CA PRO A 137 10.22 -14.93 23.13
C PRO A 137 9.32 -16.07 22.64
N ASP A 138 9.85 -17.29 22.68
CA ASP A 138 9.16 -18.50 22.21
C ASP A 138 7.79 -18.70 22.86
N ASP A 139 7.68 -18.45 24.16
CA ASP A 139 6.43 -18.61 24.89
C ASP A 139 5.35 -17.62 24.40
N THR A 140 5.74 -16.39 24.05
CA THR A 140 4.83 -15.38 23.48
C THR A 140 4.39 -15.77 22.08
N LEU A 141 5.34 -16.23 21.24
CA LEU A 141 5.02 -16.74 19.90
C LEU A 141 4.02 -17.90 19.99
N LYS A 142 4.26 -18.86 20.89
CA LYS A 142 3.39 -20.01 21.12
C LYS A 142 2.02 -19.59 21.62
N ALA A 143 1.94 -18.66 22.57
CA ALA A 143 0.67 -18.17 23.11
C ALA A 143 -0.22 -17.51 22.05
N HIS A 144 0.37 -16.86 21.04
CA HIS A 144 -0.35 -16.24 19.92
C HIS A 144 -0.44 -17.13 18.67
N GLY A 145 0.18 -18.31 18.67
CA GLY A 145 0.23 -19.18 17.49
C GLY A 145 1.07 -18.64 16.33
N TYR A 146 2.04 -17.76 16.60
CA TYR A 146 2.90 -17.19 15.56
C TYR A 146 4.13 -18.05 15.28
N PRO A 147 4.47 -18.32 14.00
CA PRO A 147 5.68 -19.05 13.65
C PRO A 147 6.94 -18.20 13.91
N LYS A 148 8.03 -18.89 14.24
CA LYS A 148 9.37 -18.30 14.34
C LYS A 148 9.85 -17.81 12.98
N ASN A 149 10.60 -16.72 12.96
CA ASN A 149 11.29 -16.27 11.76
C ASN A 149 12.32 -17.31 11.29
N ILE A 150 12.38 -17.52 9.98
CA ILE A 150 13.37 -18.34 9.30
C ILE A 150 14.32 -17.39 8.59
N TRP A 151 15.61 -17.49 8.87
CA TRP A 151 16.61 -16.55 8.36
C TRP A 151 17.60 -17.27 7.43
N PRO A 152 18.12 -16.60 6.39
CA PRO A 152 19.26 -17.13 5.67
C PRO A 152 20.51 -17.12 6.55
N GLU A 153 21.53 -17.88 6.17
CA GLU A 153 22.82 -17.88 6.87
C GLU A 153 23.52 -16.52 6.85
N ASN A 154 23.20 -15.67 5.87
CA ASN A 154 23.72 -14.31 5.79
C ASN A 154 23.27 -13.46 7.00
N ALA A 155 24.19 -13.28 7.96
CA ALA A 155 23.94 -12.52 9.18
C ALA A 155 23.67 -11.03 8.93
N SER A 156 24.20 -10.42 7.86
CA SER A 156 23.96 -9.01 7.55
C SER A 156 22.51 -8.77 7.18
N TYR A 157 21.92 -9.68 6.39
CA TYR A 157 20.51 -9.62 5.99
C TYR A 157 19.57 -9.61 7.20
N LYS A 158 19.74 -10.59 8.10
CA LYS A 158 18.96 -10.67 9.33
C LYS A 158 19.07 -9.38 10.17
N ALA A 159 20.29 -8.88 10.36
CA ALA A 159 20.51 -7.70 11.19
C ALA A 159 19.86 -6.44 10.59
N SER A 160 20.02 -6.20 9.29
CA SER A 160 19.43 -5.04 8.60
C SER A 160 17.91 -5.11 8.58
N MET A 161 17.33 -6.28 8.29
CA MET A 161 15.87 -6.44 8.25
C MET A 161 15.24 -6.26 9.63
N ILE A 162 15.84 -6.76 10.71
CA ILE A 162 15.33 -6.54 12.07
C ILE A 162 15.34 -5.05 12.43
N LYS A 163 16.40 -4.31 12.07
CA LYS A 163 16.47 -2.87 12.29
C LYS A 163 15.37 -2.12 11.53
N LEU A 164 15.16 -2.46 10.25
CA LEU A 164 14.09 -1.88 9.44
C LEU A 164 12.71 -2.18 10.02
N PHE A 165 12.44 -3.43 10.41
CA PHE A 165 11.14 -3.80 11.00
C PHE A 165 10.82 -3.00 12.27
N HIS A 166 11.82 -2.64 13.07
CA HIS A 166 11.61 -1.83 14.28
C HIS A 166 11.47 -0.34 14.01
N ALA A 167 11.96 0.16 12.87
CA ALA A 167 11.88 1.56 12.48
C ALA A 167 10.55 1.94 11.79
N LEU A 168 9.80 0.94 11.31
CA LEU A 168 8.48 1.05 10.69
C LEU A 168 7.36 0.86 11.72
#